data_AF-A0AAE5C544-F1
#
_entry.id   AF-A0AAE5C544-F1
#
_cell.length_a   1.000
_cell.length_b   1.000
_cell.length_c   1.000
_cell.angle_alpha   90.00
_cell.angle_beta   90.00
_cell.angle_gamma   90.00
#
_symmetry.space_group_name_H-M   'P 1'
#
loop_
_entity.id
_entity.type
_entity.pdbx_description
1 polymer ?
#
loop_
_entity_poly.entity_id
_entity_poly.type
_entity_poly.pdbx_seq_one_letter_code
_entity_poly.pdbx_strand_id
1 'polypeptide(L)'
;MSQMPIELKGSSFTLSVVHLHDSQPEVIYQALQEKIEQAPAFLKNAPVVINVAALTAETDWIKLQQAISSTGLHVVGVSGCTDDALKKIIAQAGLPLLSEGKA
;
A
#
# COMPACT_ATOMS: atom_id res chain seq x y z
N MET A 1 28.53 -8.13 -30.25
CA MET A 1 27.09 -8.33 -30.06
C MET A 1 26.56 -7.11 -29.34
N SER A 2 25.66 -6.33 -29.95
CA SER A 2 25.10 -5.12 -29.36
C SER A 2 24.13 -5.51 -28.24
N GLN A 3 24.49 -5.27 -26.99
CA GLN A 3 23.55 -5.36 -25.88
C GLN A 3 22.56 -4.19 -26.03
N MET A 4 21.27 -4.50 -26.12
CA MET A 4 20.23 -3.47 -26.05
C MET A 4 20.33 -2.75 -24.70
N PRO A 5 20.09 -1.42 -24.65
CA PRO A 5 20.28 -0.64 -23.41
C PRO A 5 19.25 -0.95 -22.31
N ILE A 6 18.21 -1.73 -22.61
CA ILE A 6 17.16 -2.10 -21.67
C ILE A 6 16.78 -3.58 -21.82
N GLU A 7 16.38 -4.19 -20.71
CA GLU A 7 15.72 -5.51 -20.67
C GLU A 7 14.47 -5.39 -19.79
N LEU A 8 13.33 -5.90 -20.28
CA LEU A 8 12.10 -5.99 -19.51
C LEU A 8 11.91 -7.44 -19.07
N LYS A 9 11.92 -7.70 -17.76
CA LYS A 9 11.78 -9.04 -17.17
C LYS A 9 10.74 -9.01 -16.07
N GLY A 10 9.90 -10.04 -16.01
CA GLY A 10 9.08 -10.32 -14.84
C GLY A 10 9.93 -10.94 -13.74
N SER A 11 9.71 -10.55 -12.49
CA SER A 11 10.36 -11.15 -11.32
C SER A 11 9.39 -11.11 -10.14
N SER A 12 9.50 -12.12 -9.28
CA SER A 12 8.71 -12.18 -8.05
C SER A 12 9.43 -11.43 -6.94
N PHE A 13 8.70 -10.58 -6.23
CA PHE A 13 9.19 -9.84 -5.08
C PHE A 13 8.33 -10.15 -3.87
N THR A 14 8.95 -10.33 -2.71
CA THR A 14 8.23 -10.41 -1.44
C THR A 14 8.13 -9.01 -0.85
N LEU A 15 6.91 -8.53 -0.66
CA LEU A 15 6.62 -7.22 -0.07
C LEU A 15 5.82 -7.39 1.21
N SER A 16 6.02 -6.47 2.16
CA SER A 16 5.14 -6.37 3.32
C SER A 16 3.78 -5.81 2.91
N VAL A 17 2.71 -6.51 3.30
CA VAL A 17 1.33 -6.08 3.05
C VAL A 17 0.71 -5.64 4.37
N VAL A 18 0.22 -4.41 4.41
CA VAL A 18 -0.57 -3.90 5.54
C VAL A 18 -2.05 -4.06 5.19
N HIS A 19 -2.70 -4.99 5.86
CA HIS A 19 -4.16 -5.14 5.75
C HIS A 19 -4.85 -4.11 6.62
N LEU A 20 -5.62 -3.22 6.00
CA LEU A 20 -6.44 -2.24 6.70
C LEU A 20 -7.78 -2.87 7.05
N HIS A 21 -8.18 -2.68 8.30
CA HIS A 21 -9.44 -3.16 8.86
C HIS A 21 -10.34 -2.01 9.35
N ASP A 22 -9.87 -0.78 9.21
CA ASP A 22 -10.57 0.44 9.62
C ASP A 22 -10.36 1.53 8.55
N SER A 23 -11.32 2.43 8.41
CA SER A 23 -11.31 3.53 7.43
C SER A 23 -10.98 4.89 8.06
N GLN A 24 -10.86 4.99 9.39
CA GLN A 24 -10.55 6.21 10.12
C GLN A 24 -9.04 6.51 10.07
N PRO A 25 -8.61 7.64 9.47
CA PRO A 25 -7.19 7.95 9.30
C PRO A 25 -6.41 8.02 10.62
N GLU A 26 -7.01 8.55 11.68
CA GLU A 26 -6.37 8.69 13.00
C GLU A 26 -6.10 7.33 13.65
N VAL A 27 -7.07 6.41 13.58
CA VAL A 27 -6.95 5.03 14.09
C VAL A 27 -5.84 4.30 13.35
N ILE A 28 -5.80 4.42 12.01
CA ILE A 28 -4.78 3.78 11.19
C ILE A 28 -3.39 4.36 11.45
N TYR A 29 -3.27 5.69 11.57
CA TYR A 29 -1.99 6.32 11.91
C TYR A 29 -1.42 5.79 13.22
N GLN A 30 -2.23 5.79 14.28
CA GLN A 30 -1.80 5.34 15.60
C GLN A 30 -1.38 3.87 15.58
N ALA A 31 -2.21 2.98 15.01
CA ALA A 31 -1.91 1.55 14.93
C ALA A 31 -0.62 1.27 14.14
N LEU A 32 -0.36 2.04 13.08
CA LEU A 32 0.88 1.92 12.31
C LEU A 32 2.10 2.41 13.10
N GLN A 33 2.00 3.53 13.82
CA GLN A 33 3.08 4.00 14.70
C GLN A 33 3.46 2.93 15.73
N GLU A 34 2.46 2.36 16.41
CA GLU A 34 2.70 1.31 17.41
C GLU A 34 3.41 0.08 16.79
N LYS A 35 2.99 -0.36 15.60
CA LYS A 35 3.67 -1.46 14.91
C LYS A 35 5.10 -1.12 14.50
N ILE A 36 5.34 0.11 14.02
CA ILE A 36 6.68 0.58 13.65
C ILE A 36 7.60 0.61 14.87
N GLU A 37 7.11 1.07 16.02
CA GLU A 37 7.87 1.08 17.28
C GLU A 37 8.19 -0.34 17.78
N GLN A 38 7.27 -1.28 17.60
CA GLN A 38 7.50 -2.69 17.96
C GLN A 38 8.51 -3.38 17.05
N ALA A 39 8.54 -3.04 15.76
CA ALA A 39 9.37 -3.71 14.76
C ALA A 39 10.10 -2.73 13.81
N PRO A 40 10.96 -1.83 14.34
CA PRO A 40 11.55 -0.74 13.56
C PRO A 40 12.48 -1.25 12.45
N ALA A 41 13.15 -2.38 12.66
CA ALA A 41 14.03 -3.00 11.65
C ALA A 41 13.27 -3.47 10.41
N PHE A 42 11.97 -3.75 10.53
CA PHE A 42 11.14 -4.24 9.43
C PHE A 42 10.29 -3.15 8.80
N LEU A 43 9.84 -2.16 9.58
CA LEU A 43 8.82 -1.20 9.14
C LEU A 43 9.33 0.22 8.97
N LYS A 44 10.45 0.61 9.58
CA LYS A 44 10.97 1.97 9.41
C LYS A 44 11.38 2.21 7.95
N ASN A 45 10.73 3.17 7.29
CA ASN A 45 10.91 3.47 5.87
C ASN A 45 10.58 2.32 4.92
N ALA A 46 9.86 1.29 5.37
CA ALA A 46 9.62 0.09 4.58
C ALA A 46 8.73 0.36 3.36
N PRO A 47 9.03 -0.26 2.19
CA PRO A 47 8.10 -0.33 1.08
C PRO A 47 6.95 -1.29 1.42
N VAL A 48 5.72 -0.79 1.37
CA VAL A 48 4.52 -1.56 1.75
C VAL A 48 3.45 -1.50 0.67
N VAL A 49 2.75 -2.62 0.52
CA VAL A 49 1.47 -2.67 -0.20
C VAL A 49 0.36 -2.49 0.82
N ILE A 50 -0.62 -1.65 0.51
CA ILE A 50 -1.79 -1.45 1.37
C ILE A 50 -2.93 -2.29 0.84
N ASN A 51 -3.37 -3.28 1.61
CA ASN A 51 -4.56 -4.05 1.26
C ASN A 51 -5.80 -3.36 1.82
N VAL A 52 -6.77 -3.07 0.95
CA VAL A 52 -8.01 -2.36 1.26
C VAL A 52 -9.25 -3.24 1.14
N ALA A 53 -9.11 -4.57 1.20
CA ALA A 53 -10.22 -5.50 0.97
C ALA A 53 -11.40 -5.34 1.95
N ALA A 54 -11.14 -4.79 3.14
CA ALA A 54 -12.17 -4.51 4.15
C ALA A 54 -12.79 -3.10 4.02
N LEU A 55 -12.29 -2.26 3.12
CA LEU A 55 -12.73 -0.87 2.97
C LEU A 55 -13.82 -0.73 1.91
N THR A 56 -14.63 0.31 2.06
CA THR A 56 -15.71 0.65 1.12
C THR A 56 -15.42 1.96 0.40
N ALA A 57 -16.22 2.28 -0.63
CA ALA A 57 -16.13 3.53 -1.40
C ALA A 57 -16.31 4.81 -0.56
N GLU A 58 -16.91 4.71 0.63
CA GLU A 58 -17.10 5.86 1.54
C GLU A 58 -15.81 6.28 2.25
N THR A 59 -14.75 5.47 2.13
CA THR A 59 -13.45 5.77 2.72
C THR A 59 -12.84 7.00 2.06
N ASP A 60 -12.45 7.98 2.87
CA ASP A 60 -11.64 9.13 2.43
C ASP A 60 -10.20 8.67 2.16
N TRP A 61 -9.99 8.07 1.00
CA TRP A 61 -8.71 7.48 0.60
C TRP A 61 -7.56 8.48 0.68
N ILE A 62 -7.80 9.76 0.34
CA ILE A 62 -6.74 10.77 0.34
C ILE A 62 -6.24 11.04 1.76
N LYS A 63 -7.15 11.20 2.73
CA LYS A 63 -6.74 11.34 4.14
C LYS A 63 -6.09 10.08 4.67
N LEU A 64 -6.61 8.92 4.30
CA LEU A 64 -6.04 7.64 4.72
C LEU A 64 -4.61 7.43 4.18
N GLN A 65 -4.39 7.72 2.90
CA GLN A 65 -3.07 7.68 2.28
C GLN A 65 -2.10 8.66 2.94
N GLN A 66 -2.57 9.88 3.27
CA GLN A 66 -1.77 10.86 4.00
C GLN A 66 -1.40 10.38 5.39
N ALA A 67 -2.35 9.78 6.13
CA ALA A 67 -2.09 9.20 7.44
C ALA A 67 -1.03 8.10 7.36
N ILE A 68 -1.16 7.16 6.43
CA ILE A 68 -0.17 6.09 6.21
C ILE A 68 1.20 6.68 5.86
N SER A 69 1.26 7.61 4.92
CA SER A 69 2.54 8.21 4.46
C SER A 69 3.23 9.02 5.57
N SER A 70 2.45 9.64 6.46
CA SER A 70 2.96 10.40 7.60
C SER A 70 3.64 9.53 8.66
N THR A 71 3.48 8.20 8.58
CA THR A 71 4.19 7.26 9.45
C THR A 71 5.64 6.99 9.01
N GLY A 72 6.02 7.46 7.81
CA GLY A 72 7.30 7.18 7.17
C GLY A 72 7.30 5.91 6.31
N LEU A 73 6.18 5.18 6.21
CA LEU A 73 6.03 4.06 5.28
C LEU A 73 6.00 4.54 3.82
N HIS A 74 6.59 3.76 2.92
CA HIS A 74 6.56 4.02 1.48
C HIS A 74 5.50 3.14 0.82
N VAL A 75 4.36 3.73 0.48
CA VAL A 75 3.28 2.99 -0.21
C VAL A 75 3.68 2.76 -1.67
N VAL A 76 3.90 1.50 -2.04
CA VAL A 76 4.30 1.11 -3.42
C VAL A 76 3.12 0.68 -4.29
N GLY A 77 1.97 0.39 -3.67
CA GLY A 77 0.75 0.03 -4.37
C GLY A 77 -0.36 -0.38 -3.42
N VAL A 78 -1.53 -0.63 -4.00
CA VAL A 78 -2.74 -0.99 -3.26
C VAL A 78 -3.27 -2.32 -3.78
N SER A 79 -3.68 -3.20 -2.90
CA SER A 79 -4.24 -4.52 -3.24
C SER A 79 -5.62 -4.72 -2.62
N GLY A 80 -6.33 -5.76 -3.06
CA GLY A 80 -7.61 -6.16 -2.47
C GLY A 80 -8.78 -5.21 -2.77
N CYS A 81 -8.60 -4.15 -3.56
CA CYS A 81 -9.67 -3.22 -3.90
C CYS A 81 -10.68 -3.88 -4.85
N THR A 82 -11.89 -4.13 -4.36
CA THR A 82 -12.99 -4.71 -5.15
C THR A 82 -13.93 -3.64 -5.72
N ASP A 83 -14.09 -2.52 -5.01
CA ASP A 83 -14.96 -1.40 -5.38
C ASP A 83 -14.38 -0.53 -6.51
N ASP A 84 -15.17 -0.25 -7.55
CA ASP A 84 -14.72 0.47 -8.74
C ASP A 84 -14.56 1.99 -8.55
N ALA A 85 -15.31 2.60 -7.63
CA ALA A 85 -15.15 4.01 -7.32
C ALA A 85 -13.84 4.22 -6.55
N LEU A 86 -13.56 3.37 -5.56
CA LEU A 86 -12.31 3.39 -4.81
C LEU A 86 -11.09 3.12 -5.71
N LYS A 87 -11.19 2.15 -6.64
CA LYS A 87 -10.12 1.91 -7.65
C LYS A 87 -9.77 3.17 -8.44
N LYS A 88 -10.78 3.93 -8.88
CA LYS A 88 -10.56 5.18 -9.64
C LYS A 88 -9.86 6.23 -8.79
N ILE A 89 -10.26 6.38 -7.52
CA ILE A 89 -9.65 7.33 -6.59
C ILE A 89 -8.17 6.96 -6.36
N ILE A 90 -7.88 5.68 -6.10
CA ILE A 90 -6.51 5.17 -5.91
C ILE A 90 -5.65 5.42 -7.16
N ALA A 91 -6.17 5.11 -8.35
CA ALA A 91 -5.45 5.33 -9.60
C ALA A 91 -5.17 6.81 -9.88
N GLN A 92 -6.12 7.69 -9.57
CA GLN A 92 -5.94 9.16 -9.68
C GLN A 92 -4.91 9.69 -8.69
N ALA A 93 -4.77 9.04 -7.53
CA ALA A 93 -3.71 9.33 -6.56
C ALA A 93 -2.32 8.81 -7.00
N GLY A 94 -2.22 8.19 -8.18
CA GLY A 94 -0.95 7.73 -8.76
C GLY A 94 -0.44 6.39 -8.22
N LEU A 95 -1.27 5.65 -7.47
CA LEU A 95 -0.88 4.36 -6.91
C LEU A 95 -1.36 3.20 -7.79
N PRO A 96 -0.48 2.22 -8.11
CA PRO A 96 -0.88 1.06 -8.88
C PRO A 96 -1.76 0.13 -8.05
N LEU A 97 -2.71 -0.52 -8.73
CA LEU A 97 -3.45 -1.64 -8.17
C LEU A 97 -2.68 -2.94 -8.43
N LEU A 98 -2.42 -3.68 -7.36
CA LEU A 98 -1.62 -4.90 -7.36
C LEU A 98 -2.50 -6.11 -7.04
N SER A 99 -2.18 -7.23 -7.69
CA SER A 99 -2.75 -8.53 -7.34
C SER A 99 -1.80 -9.24 -6.40
N GLU A 100 -2.28 -9.62 -5.22
CA GLU A 100 -1.51 -10.49 -4.32
C GLU A 100 -1.41 -11.89 -4.93
N GLY A 101 -0.20 -12.45 -4.90
CA GLY A 101 -0.01 -13.86 -5.19
C GLY A 101 -0.72 -14.73 -4.16
N LYS A 102 -1.06 -15.97 -4.53
CA LYS A 102 -1.51 -16.94 -3.52
C LYS A 102 -0.33 -17.22 -2.58
N ALA A 103 -0.60 -17.15 -1.28
CA ALA A 103 0.29 -17.68 -0.25
C ALA A 103 0.50 -19.19 -0.44
#